data_AF-A0A5C4QDC6-F1
#
_entry.id   AF-A0A5C4QDC6-F1
#
_cell.length_a   1.000
_cell.length_b   1.000
_cell.length_c   1.000
_cell.angle_alpha   90.00
_cell.angle_beta   90.00
_cell.angle_gamma   90.00
#
_symmetry.space_group_name_H-M   'P 1'
#
loop_
_entity.id
_entity.type
_entity.pdbx_description
1 polymer ?
#
loop_
_entity_poly.entity_id
_entity_poly.type
_entity_poly.pdbx_seq_one_letter_code
_entity_poly.pdbx_strand_id
1 'polypeptide(L)'
;MRRLTPVGTALGGSALAGAARVLRVPRRHGRSGADGDPAAAGRWEVVTVDRPPDQVLPGGRWPEPLRRLDGAVEVRVRPAPGDRGTELAARPLTGAAPTVGLAAHLVGDDPRHLVRRTLRQVKQRVETGEELRADRSALDRPEAGG
;
A
#
# COMPACT_ATOMS: atom_id res chain seq x y z
N MET A 1 30.35 25.99 -41.20
CA MET A 1 31.15 24.75 -41.12
C MET A 1 31.62 24.55 -39.68
N ARG A 2 31.51 23.31 -39.18
CA ARG A 2 32.12 22.69 -37.99
C ARG A 2 31.87 23.30 -36.60
N ARG A 3 31.05 22.55 -35.86
CA ARG A 3 30.93 22.46 -34.41
C ARG A 3 32.25 22.00 -33.77
N LEU A 4 32.53 22.45 -32.55
CA LEU A 4 33.38 21.74 -31.60
C LEU A 4 32.66 21.67 -30.24
N THR A 5 32.39 20.44 -29.83
CA THR A 5 31.90 19.97 -28.55
C THR A 5 32.98 20.02 -27.48
N PRO A 6 32.62 20.27 -26.21
CA PRO A 6 33.27 19.62 -25.09
C PRO A 6 32.38 18.51 -24.52
N VAL A 7 32.99 17.33 -24.41
CA VAL A 7 32.54 16.18 -23.62
C VAL A 7 32.72 16.53 -22.15
N GLY A 8 31.63 16.41 -21.37
CA GLY A 8 31.66 16.48 -19.91
C GLY A 8 31.07 15.20 -19.34
N THR A 9 31.95 14.28 -18.94
CA THR A 9 31.61 13.09 -18.16
C THR A 9 31.30 13.51 -16.74
N ALA A 10 30.08 13.29 -16.26
CA ALA A 10 29.75 13.38 -14.84
C ALA A 10 28.99 12.12 -14.41
N LEU A 11 29.74 11.30 -13.67
CA LEU A 11 29.33 10.26 -12.73
C LEU A 11 27.92 10.54 -12.17
N GLY A 12 26.95 9.63 -12.28
CA GLY A 12 27.07 8.31 -11.70
C GLY A 12 26.71 8.38 -10.22
N GLY A 13 25.45 8.67 -9.92
CA GLY A 13 24.92 8.79 -8.57
C GLY A 13 23.41 8.63 -8.60
N SER A 14 22.96 7.44 -9.01
CA SER A 14 21.55 7.07 -8.98
C SER A 14 21.12 6.95 -7.51
N ALA A 15 20.66 8.05 -6.93
CA ALA A 15 19.82 7.97 -5.74
C ALA A 15 18.55 7.22 -6.18
N LEU A 16 18.49 5.91 -5.96
CA LEU A 16 17.25 5.15 -5.95
C LEU A 16 16.47 5.58 -4.71
N ALA A 17 16.01 6.83 -4.71
CA ALA A 17 14.87 7.22 -3.90
C ALA A 17 13.69 6.46 -4.52
N GLY A 18 13.25 5.39 -3.86
CA GLY A 18 12.02 4.68 -4.20
C GLY A 18 10.90 5.71 -4.32
N ALA A 19 10.56 6.06 -5.55
CA ALA A 19 9.50 7.01 -5.83
C ALA A 19 8.18 6.25 -5.64
N ALA A 20 7.74 6.15 -4.40
CA ALA A 20 6.40 5.68 -4.05
C ALA A 20 5.39 6.54 -4.84
N ARG A 21 4.80 5.99 -5.91
CA ARG A 21 3.81 6.70 -6.71
C ARG A 21 2.52 6.81 -5.91
N VAL A 22 2.37 7.91 -5.17
CA VAL A 22 1.06 8.33 -4.64
C VAL A 22 0.30 9.02 -5.77
N LEU A 23 -0.73 8.35 -6.29
CA LEU A 23 -1.66 8.99 -7.23
C LEU A 23 -2.83 9.60 -6.44
N ARG A 24 -2.88 10.93 -6.36
CA ARG A 24 -4.08 11.66 -5.90
C ARG A 24 -5.02 11.84 -7.09
N VAL A 25 -6.15 11.13 -7.09
CA VAL A 25 -7.09 11.12 -8.21
C VAL A 25 -8.28 12.06 -7.91
N PRO A 26 -8.68 12.96 -8.82
CA PRO A 26 -9.87 13.80 -8.65
C PRO A 26 -11.15 12.94 -8.59
N ARG A 27 -12.17 13.42 -7.88
CA ARG A 27 -13.43 12.69 -7.61
C ARG A 27 -14.11 12.27 -8.93
N ARG A 28 -14.05 10.97 -9.25
CA ARG A 28 -14.94 10.33 -10.25
C ARG A 28 -15.86 9.35 -9.52
N HIS A 29 -17.17 9.52 -9.72
CA HIS A 29 -18.24 8.72 -9.12
C HIS A 29 -18.26 7.31 -9.73
N GLY A 30 -17.31 6.45 -9.34
CA GLY A 30 -17.21 5.07 -9.77
C GLY A 30 -17.30 4.12 -8.57
N ARG A 31 -18.34 3.29 -8.54
CA ARG A 31 -18.57 2.23 -7.55
C ARG A 31 -17.48 1.16 -7.76
N SER A 32 -16.42 1.18 -6.95
CA SER A 32 -15.36 0.16 -7.01
C SER A 32 -15.83 -1.07 -6.22
N GLY A 33 -16.53 -1.97 -6.92
CA GLY A 33 -17.05 -3.23 -6.40
C GLY A 33 -15.96 -4.28 -6.21
N ALA A 34 -15.97 -4.93 -5.04
CA ALA A 34 -15.20 -6.11 -4.73
C ALA A 34 -15.98 -7.35 -5.19
N ASP A 35 -15.79 -7.79 -6.44
CA ASP A 35 -16.30 -9.08 -6.92
C ASP A 35 -15.14 -9.95 -7.43
N GLY A 36 -15.16 -11.22 -7.00
CA GLY A 36 -14.10 -12.20 -7.17
C GLY A 36 -14.08 -12.84 -8.56
N ASP A 37 -12.92 -12.75 -9.19
CA ASP A 37 -12.57 -13.41 -10.46
C ASP A 37 -11.03 -13.58 -10.44
N PRO A 38 -10.44 -14.75 -10.74
CA PRO A 38 -8.98 -15.00 -10.73
C PRO A 38 -8.10 -14.08 -11.59
N ALA A 39 -8.67 -13.18 -12.42
CA ALA A 39 -7.99 -11.95 -12.87
C ALA A 39 -7.70 -10.94 -11.71
N ALA A 40 -7.98 -11.33 -10.46
CA ALA A 40 -8.01 -10.55 -9.23
C ALA A 40 -6.68 -9.93 -8.81
N ALA A 41 -5.53 -10.44 -9.26
CA ALA A 41 -4.22 -9.94 -8.82
C ALA A 41 -4.01 -8.44 -9.09
N GLY A 42 -4.71 -7.87 -10.07
CA GLY A 42 -4.69 -6.44 -10.41
C GLY A 42 -5.83 -5.59 -9.83
N ARG A 43 -6.73 -6.17 -9.02
CA ARG A 43 -7.87 -5.46 -8.43
C ARG A 43 -7.45 -4.61 -7.23
N TRP A 44 -8.11 -3.47 -7.09
CA TRP A 44 -7.91 -2.56 -5.96
C TRP A 44 -8.57 -3.11 -4.71
N GLU A 45 -7.80 -3.27 -3.64
CA GLU A 45 -8.33 -3.38 -2.28
C GLU A 45 -8.57 -1.98 -1.75
N VAL A 46 -9.73 -1.71 -1.14
CA VAL A 46 -10.12 -0.37 -0.69
C VAL A 46 -10.62 -0.41 0.75
N VAL A 47 -10.16 0.54 1.55
CA VAL A 47 -10.73 0.84 2.88
C VAL A 47 -11.12 2.31 2.96
N THR A 48 -12.24 2.60 3.62
CA THR A 48 -12.58 3.97 4.02
C THR A 48 -12.00 4.21 5.40
N VAL A 49 -11.22 5.28 5.55
CA VAL A 49 -10.66 5.77 6.81
C VAL A 49 -11.40 7.04 7.20
N ASP A 50 -11.90 7.11 8.42
CA ASP A 50 -12.69 8.21 8.97
C ASP A 50 -11.82 9.42 9.37
N ARG A 51 -10.84 9.74 8.53
CA ARG A 51 -9.90 10.85 8.68
C ARG A 51 -9.69 11.55 7.34
N PRO A 52 -9.39 12.85 7.32
CA PRO A 52 -9.14 13.57 6.08
C PRO A 52 -7.79 13.14 5.45
N PRO A 53 -7.57 13.38 4.14
CA PRO A 53 -6.42 12.81 3.42
C PRO A 53 -5.05 13.20 3.98
N ASP A 54 -4.93 14.39 4.57
CA ASP A 54 -3.72 14.89 5.23
C ASP A 54 -3.37 14.13 6.52
N GLN A 55 -4.37 13.58 7.21
CA GLN A 55 -4.16 12.71 8.38
C GLN A 55 -3.91 11.26 7.98
N VAL A 56 -4.47 10.80 6.85
CA VAL A 56 -4.20 9.46 6.31
C VAL A 56 -2.80 9.37 5.69
N LEU A 57 -2.35 10.43 5.01
CA LEU A 57 -1.02 10.55 4.40
C LEU A 57 -0.31 11.83 4.87
N PRO A 58 0.18 11.89 6.12
CA PRO A 58 0.84 13.07 6.66
C PRO A 58 2.12 13.39 5.87
N GLY A 59 2.11 14.55 5.21
CA GLY A 59 3.20 14.98 4.33
C GLY A 59 3.40 14.08 3.11
N GLY A 60 2.36 13.38 2.65
CA GLY A 60 2.42 12.46 1.51
C GLY A 60 3.10 11.12 1.79
N ARG A 61 3.52 10.88 3.04
CA ARG A 61 4.18 9.63 3.45
C ARG A 61 3.15 8.55 3.74
N TRP A 62 3.45 7.32 3.33
CA TRP A 62 2.60 6.18 3.64
C TRP A 62 2.66 5.85 5.14
N PRO A 63 1.51 5.60 5.78
CA PRO A 63 1.47 5.17 7.17
C PRO A 63 2.03 3.75 7.32
N GLU A 64 2.53 3.42 8.51
CA GLU A 64 2.83 2.04 8.87
C GLU A 64 1.52 1.28 9.15
N PRO A 65 1.39 0.00 8.76
CA PRO A 65 2.39 -0.86 8.10
C PRO A 65 2.47 -0.76 6.57
N LEU A 66 1.64 0.05 5.90
CA LEU A 66 1.61 0.14 4.43
C LEU A 66 2.96 0.54 3.82
N ARG A 67 3.75 1.38 4.49
CA ARG A 67 5.10 1.76 4.05
C ARG A 67 6.03 0.57 3.78
N ARG A 68 5.81 -0.58 4.43
CA ARG A 68 6.63 -1.79 4.23
C ARG A 68 6.42 -2.42 2.86
N LEU A 69 5.26 -2.15 2.24
CA LEU A 69 4.92 -2.62 0.90
C LEU A 69 5.43 -1.67 -0.21
N ASP A 70 6.25 -0.66 0.12
CA ASP A 70 6.80 0.25 -0.87
C ASP A 70 7.56 -0.50 -1.98
N GLY A 71 7.38 -0.04 -3.22
CA GLY A 71 7.89 -0.72 -4.41
C GLY A 71 7.19 -2.03 -4.79
N ALA A 72 6.26 -2.55 -3.98
CA ALA A 72 5.51 -3.78 -4.27
C ALA A 72 4.03 -3.54 -4.59
N VAL A 73 3.48 -2.38 -4.22
CA VAL A 73 2.07 -2.02 -4.45
C VAL A 73 1.91 -0.64 -5.10
N GLU A 74 0.86 -0.47 -5.88
CA GLU A 74 0.34 0.85 -6.28
C GLU A 74 -0.67 1.31 -5.22
N VAL A 75 -0.58 2.58 -4.79
CA VAL A 75 -1.49 3.16 -3.78
C VAL A 75 -2.23 4.37 -4.35
N ARG A 76 -3.53 4.45 -4.08
CA ARG A 76 -4.39 5.57 -4.43
C ARG A 76 -5.10 6.10 -3.20
N VAL A 77 -5.19 7.42 -3.13
CA VAL A 77 -5.92 8.11 -2.06
C VAL A 77 -6.88 9.12 -2.67
N ARG A 78 -8.15 9.04 -2.24
CA ARG A 78 -9.21 9.95 -2.65
C ARG A 78 -10.17 10.23 -1.50
N PRO A 79 -10.88 11.36 -1.48
CA PRO A 79 -11.98 11.54 -0.52
C PRO A 79 -13.04 10.46 -0.70
N ALA A 80 -13.56 9.93 0.41
CA ALA A 80 -14.62 8.95 0.40
C ALA A 80 -15.96 9.58 -0.03
N PRO A 81 -16.86 8.81 -0.67
CA PRO A 81 -18.21 9.26 -0.97
C PRO A 81 -19.00 9.57 0.30
N GLY A 82 -19.84 10.61 0.23
CA GLY A 82 -20.72 11.00 1.34
C GLY A 82 -19.98 11.55 2.55
N ASP A 83 -18.83 12.18 2.34
CA ASP A 83 -18.01 12.81 3.38
C ASP A 83 -17.57 11.87 4.52
N ARG A 84 -17.48 10.56 4.24
CA ARG A 84 -17.06 9.52 5.20
C ARG A 84 -15.54 9.47 5.43
N GLY A 85 -14.83 10.58 5.20
CA GLY A 85 -13.38 10.65 5.26
C GLY A 85 -12.67 10.33 3.94
N THR A 86 -11.76 9.35 3.94
CA THR A 86 -10.81 9.08 2.85
C THR A 86 -10.83 7.63 2.44
N GLU A 87 -10.92 7.35 1.14
CA GLU A 87 -10.65 6.02 0.60
C GLU A 87 -9.15 5.85 0.31
N LEU A 88 -8.56 4.86 0.98
CA LEU A 88 -7.21 4.38 0.76
C LEU A 88 -7.29 3.05 0.02
N ALA A 89 -6.75 3.02 -1.19
CA ALA A 89 -6.77 1.85 -2.05
C ALA A 89 -5.35 1.38 -2.37
N ALA A 90 -5.13 0.07 -2.41
CA ALA A 90 -3.85 -0.51 -2.80
C ALA A 90 -4.05 -1.76 -3.67
N ARG A 91 -3.11 -2.01 -4.58
CA ARG A 91 -3.05 -3.27 -5.35
C ARG A 91 -1.59 -3.69 -5.58
N PRO A 92 -1.30 -4.99 -5.67
CA PRO A 92 0.02 -5.48 -6.07
C PRO A 92 0.45 -4.93 -7.44
N LEU A 93 1.75 -4.66 -7.60
CA LEU A 93 2.33 -4.34 -8.90
C LEU A 93 2.54 -5.64 -9.71
N THR A 94 1.97 -5.72 -10.91
CA THR A 94 2.22 -6.83 -11.83
C THR A 94 3.63 -6.68 -12.42
N GLY A 95 4.49 -7.70 -12.22
CA GLY A 95 5.83 -7.76 -12.83
C GLY A 95 6.96 -7.10 -12.04
N ALA A 96 6.74 -6.67 -10.79
CA ALA A 96 7.84 -6.28 -9.91
C ALA A 96 8.66 -7.51 -9.52
N ALA A 97 9.98 -7.48 -9.69
CA ALA A 97 10.85 -8.52 -9.16
C ALA A 97 10.73 -8.52 -7.62
N PRO A 98 10.52 -9.69 -6.97
CA PRO A 98 10.33 -9.74 -5.53
C PRO A 98 11.59 -9.25 -4.83
N THR A 99 11.55 -8.04 -4.29
CA THR A 99 12.54 -7.55 -3.32
C THR A 99 12.38 -8.36 -2.02
N VAL A 100 13.49 -8.90 -1.54
CA VAL A 100 13.58 -9.91 -0.48
C VAL A 100 12.75 -9.51 0.76
N GLY A 101 12.02 -10.46 1.36
CA GLY A 101 11.23 -10.28 2.59
C GLY A 101 9.72 -10.23 2.34
N LEU A 102 9.15 -9.06 2.09
CA LEU A 102 7.68 -8.86 2.03
C LEU A 102 7.09 -9.06 0.62
N ALA A 103 7.83 -8.73 -0.44
CA ALA A 103 7.38 -9.03 -1.79
C ALA A 103 7.40 -10.55 -2.06
N ALA A 104 8.27 -11.30 -1.37
CA ALA A 104 8.26 -12.76 -1.40
C ALA A 104 6.96 -13.35 -0.81
N HIS A 105 6.41 -12.77 0.26
CA HIS A 105 5.07 -13.12 0.77
C HIS A 105 3.97 -12.78 -0.23
N LEU A 106 4.08 -11.70 -1.01
CA LEU A 106 3.11 -11.44 -2.09
C LEU A 106 3.20 -12.45 -3.24
N VAL A 107 4.35 -13.09 -3.43
CA VAL A 107 4.57 -14.12 -4.45
C VAL A 107 4.24 -15.52 -3.93
N GLY A 108 4.34 -15.77 -2.62
CA GLY A 108 4.12 -17.08 -1.98
C GLY A 108 2.81 -17.25 -1.19
N ASP A 109 2.27 -16.18 -0.58
CA ASP A 109 0.93 -16.13 0.05
C ASP A 109 -0.08 -15.47 -0.91
N ASP A 110 -1.39 -15.46 -0.62
CA ASP A 110 -2.38 -14.68 -1.39
C ASP A 110 -2.08 -13.17 -1.25
N PRO A 111 -1.53 -12.49 -2.29
CA PRO A 111 -1.09 -11.10 -2.16
C PRO A 111 -2.24 -10.15 -1.84
N ARG A 112 -3.47 -10.48 -2.26
CA ARG A 112 -4.64 -9.65 -1.95
C ARG A 112 -4.97 -9.70 -0.48
N HIS A 113 -4.84 -10.88 0.14
CA HIS A 113 -5.05 -11.02 1.57
C HIS A 113 -4.06 -10.14 2.34
N LEU A 114 -2.77 -10.19 1.99
CA LEU A 114 -1.75 -9.36 2.65
C LEU A 114 -2.04 -7.87 2.50
N VAL A 115 -2.39 -7.41 1.29
CA VAL A 115 -2.76 -6.00 1.05
C VAL A 115 -3.99 -5.61 1.87
N ARG A 116 -5.07 -6.41 1.81
CA ARG A 116 -6.31 -6.15 2.55
C ARG A 116 -6.09 -6.11 4.07
N ARG A 117 -5.28 -7.02 4.61
CA ARG A 117 -4.90 -7.03 6.03
C ARG A 117 -4.12 -5.77 6.40
N THR A 118 -3.13 -5.41 5.59
CA THR A 118 -2.29 -4.22 5.81
C THR A 118 -3.13 -2.94 5.80
N LEU A 119 -4.07 -2.80 4.84
CA LEU A 119 -4.98 -1.66 4.79
C LEU A 119 -5.89 -1.57 6.02
N ARG A 120 -6.37 -2.70 6.54
CA ARG A 120 -7.16 -2.73 7.78
C ARG A 120 -6.34 -2.30 9.00
N GLN A 121 -5.09 -2.73 9.11
CA GLN A 121 -4.18 -2.30 10.19
C GLN A 121 -3.89 -0.80 10.12
N VAL A 122 -3.68 -0.26 8.91
CA VAL A 122 -3.54 1.19 8.71
C VAL A 122 -4.79 1.92 9.16
N LYS A 123 -5.99 1.49 8.71
CA LYS A 123 -7.26 2.10 9.10
C LYS A 123 -7.38 2.18 10.63
N GLN A 124 -7.13 1.08 11.33
CA GLN A 124 -7.17 1.04 12.79
C GLN A 124 -6.19 2.05 13.40
N ARG A 125 -4.90 1.98 13.05
CA ARG A 125 -3.88 2.89 13.60
C ARG A 125 -4.19 4.36 13.36
N VAL A 126 -4.70 4.70 12.19
CA VAL A 126 -5.04 6.08 11.83
C VAL A 126 -6.33 6.55 12.54
N GLU A 127 -7.29 5.66 12.77
CA GLU A 127 -8.55 6.00 13.44
C GLU A 127 -8.42 6.05 14.96
N THR A 128 -7.75 5.06 15.57
CA THR A 128 -7.69 4.87 17.02
C THR A 128 -6.31 5.10 17.62
N GLY A 129 -5.24 5.19 16.82
CA GLY A 129 -3.85 5.24 17.32
C GLY A 129 -3.26 3.86 17.64
N GLU A 130 -4.07 2.79 17.57
CA GLU A 130 -3.70 1.43 17.96
C GLU A 130 -4.05 0.43 16.86
N GLU A 131 -3.40 -0.73 16.87
CA GLU A 131 -3.77 -1.85 16.00
C GLU A 131 -4.54 -2.88 16.84
N LEU A 132 -5.82 -3.12 16.50
CA LEU A 132 -6.63 -4.11 17.21
C LEU A 132 -6.13 -5.50 16.82
N ARG A 133 -5.54 -6.20 17.79
CA ARG A 133 -5.22 -7.62 17.67
C ARG A 133 -6.39 -8.42 18.22
N ALA A 134 -6.77 -9.48 17.52
CA ALA A 134 -7.67 -10.46 18.09
C ALA A 134 -7.03 -11.03 19.36
N ASP A 135 -7.82 -11.13 20.42
CA ASP A 135 -7.41 -11.88 21.59
C ASP A 135 -7.14 -13.32 21.16
N ARG A 136 -5.99 -13.86 21.57
CA ARG A 136 -5.70 -15.28 21.36
C ARG A 136 -6.72 -16.08 22.15
N SER A 137 -7.46 -16.94 21.45
CA SER A 137 -8.40 -17.83 22.13
C SER A 137 -7.62 -18.85 22.97
N ALA A 138 -8.25 -19.42 23.99
CA ALA A 138 -7.61 -20.45 24.82
C ALA A 138 -7.04 -21.62 23.98
N LEU A 139 -7.64 -21.88 22.82
CA LEU A 139 -7.24 -22.89 21.82
C LEU A 139 -5.93 -22.56 21.06
N ASP A 140 -5.46 -21.30 21.08
CA ASP A 140 -4.21 -20.88 20.43
C ASP A 140 -3.01 -20.90 21.41
N ARG A 141 -3.24 -21.25 22.69
CA ARG A 141 -2.16 -21.42 23.66
C ARG A 141 -1.57 -22.82 23.44
N PRO A 142 -0.24 -22.97 23.27
CA PRO A 142 0.35 -24.31 23.25
C PRO A 142 -0.03 -24.99 24.57
N GLU A 143 -0.63 -26.18 24.46
CA GLU A 143 -0.94 -27.03 25.61
C GLU A 143 0.33 -27.10 26.45
N ALA A 144 0.31 -26.52 27.66
CA ALA A 144 1.43 -26.65 28.58
C ALA A 144 1.45 -28.11 29.03
N GLY A 145 2.21 -28.93 28.30
CA GLY A 145 2.39 -30.34 28.59
C GLY A 145 2.95 -30.50 30.01
N GLY A 146 2.20 -31.22 30.85
CA GLY A 146 2.67 -31.77 32.12
C GLY A 146 3.42 -33.07 31.92
#